data_AF-A0A9E5QX84-F1
#
_entry.id   AF-A0A9E5QX84-F1
#
_cell.length_a   1.000
_cell.length_b   1.000
_cell.length_c   1.000
_cell.angle_alpha   90.00
_cell.angle_beta   90.00
_cell.angle_gamma   90.00
#
_symmetry.space_group_name_H-M   'P 1'
#
loop_
_entity.id
_entity.type
_entity.pdbx_description
1 polymer ?
#
loop_
_entity_poly.entity_id
_entity_poly.type
_entity_poly.pdbx_seq_one_letter_code
_entity_poly.pdbx_strand_id
1 'polypeptide(L)' 'MKKYFLHIAILSYLMMNCQPKEEWKVEIYETSAKGNKLTQIKESPAKENAIKIRLKAEEKFQKITGFWGLIYGKLGLFTQ' A
#
# COMPACT_ATOMS: atom_id res chain seq x y z
N MET A 1 7.66 51.15 9.98
CA MET A 1 8.53 49.97 9.68
C MET A 1 8.29 48.80 10.64
N LYS A 2 8.34 48.99 11.97
CA LYS A 2 8.12 47.90 12.96
C LYS A 2 6.76 47.18 12.90
N LYS A 3 5.65 47.89 12.58
CA LYS A 3 4.31 47.27 12.44
C LYS A 3 4.25 46.26 11.29
N TYR A 4 4.83 46.60 10.15
CA TYR A 4 4.89 45.71 8.99
C TYR A 4 5.80 44.51 9.25
N PHE A 5 6.89 44.69 9.99
CA PHE A 5 7.77 43.60 10.40
C PHE A 5 7.04 42.57 11.26
N LEU A 6 6.19 43.00 12.19
CA LEU A 6 5.37 42.09 13.00
C LEU A 6 4.38 41.28 12.13
N HIS A 7 3.72 41.93 11.18
CA HIS A 7 2.80 41.23 10.26
C HIS A 7 3.52 40.23 9.37
N ILE A 8 4.71 40.56 8.86
CA ILE A 8 5.54 39.65 8.06
C ILE A 8 6.00 38.46 8.90
N ALA A 9 6.40 38.69 10.16
CA ALA A 9 6.82 37.62 11.08
C ALA A 9 5.68 36.67 11.46
N ILE A 10 4.46 37.18 11.63
CA ILE A 10 3.26 36.36 11.88
C ILE A 10 2.93 35.52 10.65
N LEU A 11 2.99 36.11 9.45
CA LEU A 11 2.71 35.41 8.20
C LEU A 11 3.73 34.29 7.93
N SER A 12 5.02 34.52 8.22
CA SER A 12 6.05 33.49 8.05
C SER A 12 5.90 32.33 9.04
N TYR A 13 5.48 32.60 10.28
CA TYR A 13 5.23 31.57 11.28
C TYR A 13 4.05 30.65 10.91
N LEU A 14 3.00 31.20 10.30
CA LEU A 14 1.83 30.41 9.86
C LEU A 14 2.17 29.43 8.72
N MET A 15 3.14 29.74 7.87
CA MET A 15 3.54 28.87 6.76
C MET A 15 4.41 27.67 7.18
N MET A 16 4.94 27.63 8.41
CA MET A 16 5.79 26.53 8.89
C MET A 16 5.02 25.25 9.25
N ASN A 17 3.69 25.26 9.28
CA ASN A 17 2.86 24.10 9.65
C ASN A 17 2.44 23.21 8.46
N CYS A 18 3.01 23.39 7.27
CA CYS A 18 2.77 22.48 6.15
C CYS A 18 3.60 21.19 6.34
N GLN A 19 3.02 20.20 7.00
CA GLN A 19 3.59 18.86 7.10
C GLN A 19 3.27 18.10 5.80
N PRO A 20 4.25 17.48 5.13
CA PRO A 20 3.96 16.61 4.00
C PRO A 20 3.06 15.46 4.48
N LYS A 21 1.95 15.23 3.78
CA LYS A 21 1.13 14.04 4.03
C LYS A 21 1.97 12.83 3.61
N GLU A 22 2.23 11.93 4.54
CA GLU A 22 2.79 10.62 4.19
C GLU A 22 1.71 9.83 3.44
N GLU A 23 1.78 9.89 2.12
CA GLU A 23 0.98 9.03 1.27
C GLU A 23 1.57 7.62 1.29
N TRP A 24 0.69 6.64 1.51
CA TRP A 24 1.08 5.25 1.50
C TRP A 24 1.41 4.86 0.06
N LYS A 25 2.62 4.36 -0.17
CA LYS A 25 2.98 3.72 -1.45
C LYS A 25 2.29 2.36 -1.50
N VAL A 26 1.29 2.22 -2.36
CA VAL A 26 0.51 1.00 -2.50
C VAL A 26 0.73 0.42 -3.90
N GLU A 27 1.02 -0.88 -3.96
CA GLU A 27 1.03 -1.65 -5.20
C GLU A 27 -0.17 -2.61 -5.21
N ILE A 28 -0.91 -2.65 -6.31
CA ILE A 28 -2.12 -3.46 -6.44
C ILE A 28 -1.87 -4.54 -7.50
N TYR A 29 -2.11 -5.80 -7.14
CA TYR A 29 -2.08 -6.93 -8.07
C TYR A 29 -3.44 -7.62 -8.10
N GLU A 30 -3.99 -7.83 -9.30
CA GLU A 30 -5.30 -8.45 -9.50
C GLU A 30 -5.17 -9.83 -10.16
N THR A 31 -5.95 -10.79 -9.68
CA THR A 31 -6.28 -12.03 -10.40
C THR A 31 -7.79 -12.19 -10.45
N SER A 32 -8.36 -12.45 -11.63
CA SER A 32 -9.80 -12.58 -11.81
C SER A 32 -10.15 -13.74 -12.73
N ALA A 33 -11.30 -14.38 -12.48
CA ALA A 33 -11.80 -15.46 -13.32
C ALA A 33 -12.01 -15.02 -14.79
N LYS A 34 -12.23 -13.72 -15.01
CA LYS A 34 -12.42 -13.11 -16.33
C LYS A 34 -11.12 -12.81 -17.08
N GLY A 35 -9.95 -13.00 -16.47
CA GLY A 35 -8.69 -13.06 -17.23
C GLY A 35 -7.47 -12.40 -16.59
N ASN A 36 -7.61 -11.57 -15.55
CA ASN A 36 -6.43 -10.98 -14.91
C ASN A 36 -5.65 -12.07 -14.18
N LYS A 37 -4.32 -12.10 -14.35
CA LYS A 37 -3.43 -13.09 -13.75
C LYS A 37 -2.21 -12.37 -13.21
N LEU A 38 -2.17 -12.18 -11.89
CA LEU A 38 -1.10 -11.45 -11.20
C LEU A 38 -0.78 -10.11 -11.89
N THR A 39 -1.81 -9.40 -12.31
CA THR A 39 -1.66 -8.21 -13.14
C THR A 39 -1.55 -6.98 -12.25
N GLN A 40 -0.47 -6.20 -12.41
CA GLN A 40 -0.30 -4.97 -11.65
C GLN A 40 -1.24 -3.87 -12.16
N ILE A 41 -2.01 -3.28 -11.26
CA ILE A 41 -2.94 -2.18 -11.54
C ILE A 41 -2.31 -0.87 -11.06
N LYS A 42 -2.08 0.06 -12.00
CA LYS A 42 -1.39 1.33 -11.71
C LYS A 42 -2.30 2.37 -11.07
N GLU A 43 -3.60 2.32 -11.36
CA GLU A 43 -4.57 3.31 -10.93
C GLU A 43 -5.84 2.60 -10.49
N SER A 44 -6.25 2.85 -9.24
CA SER A 44 -7.58 2.47 -8.76
C SER A 44 -8.42 3.73 -8.63
N PRO A 45 -9.52 3.89 -9.38
CA PRO A 45 -10.36 5.06 -9.24
C PRO A 45 -10.95 5.09 -7.82
N ALA A 46 -10.87 6.25 -7.18
CA ALA A 46 -11.52 6.47 -5.90
C ALA A 46 -13.04 6.31 -6.09
N LYS A 47 -13.65 5.41 -5.31
CA LYS A 47 -15.09 5.15 -5.39
C LYS A 47 -15.81 5.99 -4.34
N GLU A 48 -16.83 6.73 -4.75
CA GLU A 48 -17.61 7.64 -3.90
C GLU A 48 -18.21 6.95 -2.66
N ASN A 49 -18.58 5.66 -2.78
CA ASN A 49 -19.14 4.84 -1.71
C ASN A 49 -18.25 3.62 -1.39
N ALA A 50 -16.98 3.85 -1.08
CA ALA A 50 -16.05 2.78 -0.71
C ALA A 50 -16.30 2.26 0.72
N ILE A 51 -16.26 0.93 0.89
CA ILE A 51 -16.23 0.30 2.21
C ILE A 51 -14.88 0.59 2.85
N LYS A 52 -14.88 1.00 4.13
CA LYS A 52 -13.65 1.29 4.88
C LYS A 52 -13.18 0.06 5.64
N ILE A 53 -11.96 -0.38 5.34
CA ILE A 53 -11.25 -1.43 6.08
C ILE A 53 -10.14 -0.76 6.89
N ARG A 54 -10.03 -1.09 8.18
CA ARG A 54 -8.99 -0.57 9.08
C ARG A 54 -8.05 -1.69 9.51
N LEU A 55 -6.76 -1.48 9.35
CA LEU A 55 -5.72 -2.35 9.89
C LEU A 55 -5.42 -1.95 11.34
N LYS A 56 -5.46 -2.90 12.27
CA LYS A 56 -5.05 -2.73 13.66
C LYS A 56 -3.69 -3.39 13.88
N ALA A 57 -2.61 -2.64 13.67
CA ALA A 57 -1.25 -3.18 13.69
C ALA A 57 -0.81 -3.66 15.09
N GLU A 58 -1.48 -3.19 16.14
CA GLU A 58 -1.29 -3.55 17.54
C GLU A 58 -1.81 -4.95 17.88
N GLU A 59 -2.81 -5.46 17.15
CA GLU A 59 -3.35 -6.80 17.32
C GLU A 59 -2.50 -7.80 16.51
N LYS A 60 -1.76 -8.68 17.19
CA LYS A 60 -0.87 -9.67 16.56
C LYS A 60 -1.49 -11.07 16.57
N PHE A 61 -1.25 -11.81 15.49
CA PHE A 61 -1.68 -13.20 15.33
C PHE A 61 -0.46 -14.10 15.04
N GLN A 62 -0.67 -15.23 14.36
CA GLN A 62 0.39 -16.18 14.02
C GLN A 62 1.48 -15.57 13.12
N LYS A 63 2.71 -16.09 13.27
CA LYS A 63 3.81 -15.80 12.35
C LYS A 63 3.66 -16.63 11.09
N ILE A 64 3.66 -15.99 9.93
CA ILE A 64 3.69 -16.66 8.62
C ILE A 64 5.16 -17.04 8.32
N THR A 65 5.42 -18.34 8.15
CA THR A 65 6.77 -18.86 7.86
C THR A 65 7.09 -18.89 6.37
N GLY A 66 6.06 -19.02 5.51
CA GLY A 66 6.21 -18.98 4.06
C GLY A 66 5.07 -19.70 3.34
N PHE A 67 5.07 -19.61 2.00
CA PHE A 67 4.18 -20.33 1.11
C PHE A 67 5.03 -21.05 0.07
N TRP A 68 4.81 -22.35 -0.13
CA TRP A 68 5.58 -23.18 -1.07
C TRP A 68 4.65 -24.14 -1.81
N GLY A 69 4.99 -24.46 -3.06
CA GLY A 69 4.34 -25.52 -3.82
C GLY A 69 5.06 -26.85 -3.61
N LEU A 70 4.32 -27.95 -3.61
CA LEU A 70 4.90 -29.30 -3.58
C LEU A 70 5.62 -29.57 -4.90
N ILE A 71 6.84 -30.10 -4.82
CA ILE A 71 7.62 -30.53 -5.98
C ILE A 71 7.52 -32.06 -6.03
N TYR A 72 6.52 -32.61 -6.72
CA TYR A 72 6.51 -34.03 -7.09
C TYR A 72 6.65 -34.16 -8.61
N GLY A 73 7.82 -34.64 -9.05
CA GLY A 73 8.16 -34.88 -10.45
C GLY A 73 8.71 -36.29 -10.67
N LYS A 74 7.81 -37.23 -10.95
CA LYS A 74 7.94 -38.40 -11.84
C LYS A 74 9.23 -39.23 -11.73
N LEU A 75 9.25 -40.20 -10.79
CA LEU A 75 10.14 -41.37 -10.89
C LEU A 75 9.66 -42.23 -12.07
N GLY A 76 10.08 -41.87 -13.28
CA GLY A 76 9.90 -42.69 -14.47
C GLY A 76 10.75 -43.96 -14.34
N LEU A 77 10.08 -45.10 -14.38
CA LEU A 77 10.66 -46.43 -14.48
C LEU A 77 11.76 -46.49 -15.55
N PHE A 78 13.02 -46.67 -15.13
CA PHE A 78 14.05 -47.29 -15.96
C PHE A 78 13.88 -48.81 -15.84
N THR A 79 12.96 -49.38 -16.61
CA THR A 79 12.99 -50.80 -17.01
C THR A 79 12.26 -50.94 -18.34
N GLN A 80 13.02 -50.84 -19.43
CA GLN A 80 12.94 -51.70 -20.61
C GLN A 80 14.23 -51.54 -21.40
#